data_AF-A0A4R2C4V0-F1
#
_entry.id   AF-A0A4R2C4V0-F1
#
_cell.length_a   1.000
_cell.length_b   1.000
_cell.length_c   1.000
_cell.angle_alpha   90.00
_cell.angle_beta   90.00
_cell.angle_gamma   90.00
#
_symmetry.space_group_name_H-M   'P 1'
#
loop_
_entity.id
_entity.type
_entity.pdbx_description
1 polymer ?
#
loop_
_entity_poly.entity_id
_entity_poly.type
_entity_poly.pdbx_seq_one_letter_code
_entity_poly.pdbx_strand_id
1 'polypeptide(L)'
;MSSKRGRPRHPDVLTPAEWRVVDAVRHGMSNRQIATRREISVDAVKFHVANALLKLGVERRADLRTWRGVPADSALRTLRQGVPAMTSATVQLGAIGQISQPVRDITTAVEWYGKVLGLPHLYTFGDLAFFDCGGTRLFLSATEESQANAEPSVLYFRVDDIQTAYDDLRARGVEFENAPHLIHKHESGVEEWMAFFPDPDGHLLAIMAQVPPA
;
A
#
# COMPACT_ATOMS: atom_id res chain seq x y z
N MET A 1 26.32 -48.51 4.20
CA MET A 1 26.17 -47.09 3.83
C MET A 1 25.15 -46.46 4.79
N SER A 2 25.62 -45.66 5.76
CA SER A 2 24.78 -45.10 6.82
C SER A 2 23.93 -43.96 6.28
N SER A 3 22.61 -44.16 6.19
CA SER A 3 21.64 -43.11 5.92
C SER A 3 21.68 -42.13 7.09
N LYS A 4 22.19 -40.91 6.86
CA LYS A 4 22.14 -39.83 7.86
C LYS A 4 20.68 -39.59 8.24
N ARG A 5 20.28 -40.06 9.43
CA ARG A 5 19.02 -39.68 10.06
C ARG A 5 19.00 -38.17 10.22
N GLY A 6 18.12 -37.51 9.50
CA GLY A 6 17.93 -36.07 9.54
C GLY A 6 16.92 -35.65 8.49
N ARG A 7 16.12 -34.61 8.80
CA ARG A 7 15.22 -34.01 7.82
C ARG A 7 16.05 -33.61 6.57
N PRO A 8 15.58 -33.88 5.34
CA PRO A 8 16.24 -33.42 4.13
C PRO A 8 16.58 -31.93 4.24
N ARG A 9 17.74 -31.53 3.71
CA ARG A 9 18.12 -30.11 3.65
C ARG A 9 17.02 -29.36 2.91
N HIS A 10 16.52 -28.30 3.52
CA HIS A 10 15.57 -27.41 2.86
C HIS A 10 16.28 -26.76 1.65
N PRO A 11 15.62 -26.64 0.49
CA PRO A 11 16.25 -26.11 -0.73
C PRO A 11 16.64 -24.62 -0.61
N ASP A 12 16.04 -23.91 0.34
CA ASP A 12 16.33 -22.52 0.66
C ASP A 12 17.24 -22.38 1.90
N VAL A 13 17.95 -21.26 1.99
CA VAL A 13 18.84 -20.89 3.10
C VAL A 13 18.08 -20.89 4.43
N LEU A 14 16.84 -20.40 4.44
CA LEU A 14 15.94 -20.44 5.59
C LEU A 14 14.85 -21.50 5.41
N THR A 15 14.44 -22.11 6.51
CA THR A 15 13.24 -22.95 6.56
C THR A 15 11.98 -22.07 6.57
N PRO A 16 10.78 -22.63 6.27
CA PRO A 16 9.54 -21.85 6.28
C PRO A 16 9.21 -21.22 7.65
N ALA A 17 9.60 -21.88 8.75
CA ALA A 17 9.43 -21.32 10.09
C ALA A 17 10.36 -20.12 10.35
N GLU A 18 11.62 -20.21 9.90
CA GLU A 18 12.58 -19.11 10.02
C GLU A 18 12.18 -17.93 9.13
N TRP A 19 11.72 -18.17 7.90
CA TRP A 19 11.15 -17.14 7.03
C TRP A 19 10.01 -16.40 7.72
N ARG A 20 9.04 -17.13 8.29
CA ARG A 20 7.92 -16.52 9.02
C ARG A 20 8.35 -15.64 10.20
N VAL A 21 9.46 -15.98 10.86
CA VAL A 21 10.02 -15.18 11.96
C VAL A 21 10.78 -13.97 11.43
N VAL A 22 11.64 -14.15 10.41
CA VAL A 22 12.37 -13.04 9.77
C VAL A 22 11.40 -11.99 9.22
N ASP A 23 10.34 -12.41 8.54
CA ASP A 23 9.33 -11.48 8.04
C ASP A 23 8.60 -10.77 9.18
N ALA A 24 8.26 -11.45 10.26
CA ALA A 24 7.64 -10.79 11.41
C ALA A 24 8.59 -9.78 12.09
N VAL A 25 9.90 -10.05 12.12
CA VAL A 25 10.92 -9.08 12.56
C VAL A 25 10.95 -7.86 11.65
N ARG A 26 10.86 -8.03 10.33
CA ARG A 26 10.78 -6.93 9.35
C ARG A 26 9.54 -6.05 9.57
N HIS A 27 8.41 -6.66 9.92
CA HIS A 27 7.19 -5.96 10.36
C HIS A 27 7.33 -5.28 11.74
N GLY A 28 8.53 -5.23 12.33
CA GLY A 28 8.79 -4.54 13.59
C GLY A 28 8.29 -5.29 14.84
N MET A 29 7.70 -6.48 14.69
CA MET A 29 7.17 -7.23 15.83
C MET A 29 8.29 -7.63 16.79
N SER A 30 8.06 -7.57 18.10
CA SER A 30 8.92 -8.12 19.15
C SER A 30 8.81 -9.65 19.23
N ASN A 31 9.77 -10.31 19.88
CA ASN A 31 9.71 -11.77 20.03
C ASN A 31 8.44 -12.25 20.75
N ARG A 32 7.90 -11.46 21.69
CA ARG A 32 6.63 -11.77 22.37
C ARG A 32 5.45 -11.69 21.42
N GLN A 33 5.37 -10.62 20.60
CA GLN A 33 4.32 -10.49 19.59
C GLN A 33 4.38 -11.62 18.56
N ILE A 34 5.58 -11.99 18.11
CA ILE A 34 5.77 -13.12 17.18
C ILE A 34 5.31 -14.43 17.82
N ALA A 35 5.69 -14.68 19.07
CA ALA A 35 5.30 -15.88 19.81
C ALA A 35 3.77 -16.01 19.93
N THR A 36 3.10 -14.94 20.37
CA THR A 36 1.64 -14.88 20.47
C THR A 36 0.98 -15.10 19.11
N ARG A 37 1.39 -14.37 18.06
CA ARG A 37 0.76 -14.43 16.73
C ARG A 37 0.96 -15.78 16.02
N ARG A 38 2.00 -16.53 16.38
CA ARG A 38 2.34 -17.82 15.77
C ARG A 38 2.01 -19.02 16.66
N GLU A 39 1.46 -18.78 17.85
CA GLU A 39 1.13 -19.82 18.83
C GLU A 39 2.32 -20.72 19.18
N ILE A 40 3.51 -20.12 19.39
CA ILE A 40 4.74 -20.81 19.80
C ILE A 40 5.38 -20.13 21.01
N SER A 41 6.33 -20.80 21.67
CA SER A 41 7.04 -20.21 22.81
C SER A 41 7.97 -19.06 22.38
N VAL A 42 8.19 -18.10 23.28
CA VAL A 42 9.16 -17.01 23.07
C VAL A 42 10.57 -17.57 22.83
N ASP A 43 10.93 -18.68 23.48
CA ASP A 43 12.23 -19.32 23.29
C ASP A 43 12.35 -20.00 21.92
N ALA A 44 11.27 -20.56 21.38
CA ALA A 44 11.25 -21.03 20.00
C ALA A 44 11.49 -19.87 19.01
N VAL A 45 10.91 -18.68 19.26
CA VAL A 45 11.20 -17.48 18.46
C VAL A 45 12.66 -17.07 18.57
N LYS A 46 13.23 -17.00 19.79
CA LYS A 46 14.66 -16.67 19.99
C LYS A 46 15.55 -17.65 19.22
N PHE A 47 15.23 -18.94 19.26
CA PHE A 47 15.95 -19.98 18.54
C PHE A 47 15.88 -19.78 17.01
N HIS A 48 14.70 -19.50 16.47
CA HIS A 48 14.54 -19.20 15.04
C HIS A 48 15.29 -17.93 14.62
N VAL A 49 15.28 -16.88 15.44
CA VAL A 49 16.06 -15.66 15.18
C VAL A 49 17.56 -15.98 15.17
N ALA A 50 18.07 -16.69 16.17
CA ALA A 50 19.49 -17.04 16.25
C ALA A 50 19.95 -17.89 15.05
N ASN A 51 19.14 -18.88 14.64
CA ASN A 51 19.44 -19.68 13.46
C ASN A 51 19.40 -18.85 12.17
N ALA A 52 18.43 -17.95 12.03
CA ALA A 52 18.36 -17.06 10.88
C ALA A 52 19.59 -16.15 10.80
N LEU A 53 19.99 -15.51 11.90
CA LEU A 53 21.20 -14.68 11.96
C LEU A 53 22.45 -15.47 11.51
N LEU A 54 22.63 -16.68 12.05
CA LEU A 54 23.75 -17.54 11.71
C LEU A 54 23.73 -17.97 10.23
N LYS A 55 22.58 -18.38 9.69
CA LYS A 55 22.43 -18.81 8.30
C LYS A 55 22.62 -17.69 7.29
N LEU A 56 22.25 -16.46 7.67
CA LEU A 56 22.32 -15.29 6.82
C LEU A 56 23.64 -14.52 6.94
N GLY A 57 24.47 -14.84 7.94
CA GLY A 57 25.68 -14.08 8.25
C GLY A 57 25.38 -12.66 8.72
N VAL A 58 24.24 -12.48 9.41
CA VAL A 58 23.78 -11.19 9.93
C VAL A 58 24.00 -11.16 11.44
N GLU A 59 24.58 -10.09 11.97
CA GLU A 59 25.03 -10.06 13.37
C GLU A 59 23.90 -9.75 14.36
N ARG A 60 23.05 -8.77 14.06
CA ARG A 60 22.02 -8.30 15.00
C ARG A 60 20.64 -8.54 14.46
N ARG A 61 19.70 -8.83 15.36
CA ARG A 61 18.25 -8.91 15.05
C ARG A 61 17.74 -7.67 14.32
N ALA A 62 18.25 -6.47 14.66
CA ALA A 62 17.85 -5.23 14.01
C ALA A 62 18.19 -5.22 12.51
N ASP A 63 19.28 -5.88 12.12
CA ASP A 63 19.74 -5.94 10.73
C ASP A 63 18.84 -6.87 9.88
N LEU A 64 18.10 -7.80 10.50
CA LEU A 64 17.06 -8.58 9.80
C LEU A 64 15.94 -7.69 9.25
N ARG A 65 15.69 -6.50 9.83
CA ARG A 65 14.67 -5.57 9.33
C ARG A 65 15.00 -5.01 7.96
N THR A 66 16.29 -4.81 7.68
CA THR A 66 16.79 -4.23 6.42
C THR A 66 17.43 -5.26 5.51
N TRP A 67 17.62 -6.51 5.98
CA TRP A 67 18.09 -7.61 5.15
C TRP A 67 17.16 -7.84 3.96
N ARG A 68 17.73 -7.92 2.74
CA ARG A 68 16.99 -7.89 1.46
C ARG A 68 16.76 -9.27 0.81
N GLY A 69 17.09 -10.36 1.50
CA GLY A 69 16.93 -11.68 0.92
C GLY A 69 15.46 -12.06 0.75
N VAL A 70 15.20 -12.88 -0.27
CA VAL A 70 13.88 -13.37 -0.64
C VAL A 70 13.90 -14.91 -0.74
N PRO A 71 12.74 -15.57 -0.58
CA PRO A 71 12.64 -17.02 -0.77
C PRO A 71 13.23 -17.49 -2.10
N ALA A 72 13.79 -18.68 -2.11
CA ALA A 72 14.45 -19.25 -3.29
C ALA A 72 13.50 -19.41 -4.50
N ASP A 73 12.22 -19.63 -4.25
CA ASP A 73 11.14 -19.76 -5.23
C ASP A 73 10.45 -18.43 -5.59
N SER A 74 10.94 -17.31 -5.06
CA SER A 74 10.40 -15.98 -5.37
C SER A 74 10.66 -15.58 -6.83
N ALA A 75 9.64 -15.09 -7.52
CA ALA A 75 9.80 -14.49 -8.86
C ALA A 75 10.82 -13.34 -8.88
N LEU A 76 10.96 -12.61 -7.76
CA LEU A 76 11.97 -11.54 -7.61
C LEU A 76 13.40 -12.11 -7.63
N ARG A 77 13.62 -13.33 -7.13
CA ARG A 77 14.92 -14.00 -7.23
C ARG A 77 15.27 -14.26 -8.70
N THR A 78 14.32 -14.80 -9.46
CA THR A 78 14.48 -15.08 -10.90
C THR A 78 14.76 -13.81 -11.69
N LEU A 79 13.98 -12.75 -11.45
CA LEU A 79 14.18 -11.44 -12.07
C LEU A 79 15.61 -10.94 -11.83
N ARG A 80 16.10 -11.02 -10.58
CA ARG A 80 17.46 -10.54 -10.24
C ARG A 80 18.60 -11.40 -10.78
N GLN A 81 18.36 -12.67 -11.08
CA GLN A 81 19.36 -13.55 -11.71
C GLN A 81 19.46 -13.32 -13.21
N GLY A 82 18.38 -12.85 -13.85
CA GLY A 82 18.34 -12.54 -15.28
C GLY A 82 18.79 -11.13 -15.67
N VAL A 83 18.91 -10.21 -14.70
CA VAL A 83 19.40 -8.85 -14.94
C VAL A 83 20.93 -8.86 -14.87
N PRO A 84 21.66 -8.54 -15.97
CA PRO A 84 23.12 -8.35 -15.91
C PRO A 84 23.44 -7.33 -14.83
N ALA A 85 24.58 -7.47 -14.15
CA ALA A 85 25.01 -6.51 -13.13
C ALA A 85 24.98 -5.09 -13.71
N MET A 86 23.90 -4.36 -13.45
CA MET A 86 23.68 -3.01 -13.96
C MET A 86 24.81 -2.15 -13.42
N THR A 87 25.60 -1.58 -14.33
CA THR A 87 26.44 -0.42 -14.06
C THR A 87 25.58 0.68 -13.45
N SER A 88 26.14 1.42 -12.48
CA SER A 88 25.46 2.50 -11.73
C SER A 88 24.64 3.42 -12.63
N ALA A 89 23.38 3.08 -12.84
CA ALA A 89 22.38 3.95 -13.42
C ALA A 89 21.58 4.52 -12.26
N THR A 90 21.52 5.84 -12.19
CA THR A 90 20.64 6.54 -11.25
C THR A 90 19.21 6.06 -11.48
N VAL A 91 18.58 5.53 -10.42
CA VAL A 91 17.20 5.06 -10.50
C VAL A 91 16.28 6.27 -10.73
N GLN A 92 15.46 6.21 -11.78
CA GLN A 92 14.34 7.13 -11.97
C GLN A 92 13.08 6.51 -11.38
N LEU A 93 12.36 7.26 -10.55
CA LEU A 93 11.05 6.84 -10.05
C LEU A 93 10.01 6.95 -11.18
N GLY A 94 9.08 6.00 -11.24
CA GLY A 94 7.95 6.02 -12.16
C GLY A 94 6.75 6.81 -11.63
N ALA A 95 5.58 6.58 -12.23
CA ALA A 95 4.30 7.09 -11.72
C ALA A 95 4.02 6.61 -10.29
N ILE A 96 3.19 7.36 -9.56
CA ILE A 96 2.69 6.94 -8.25
C ILE A 96 1.90 5.65 -8.43
N GLY A 97 2.31 4.58 -7.76
CA GLY A 97 1.63 3.29 -7.85
C GLY A 97 0.46 3.14 -6.88
N GLN A 98 0.53 3.79 -5.71
CA GLN A 98 -0.49 3.65 -4.67
C GLN A 98 -0.49 4.85 -3.72
N ILE A 99 -1.68 5.26 -3.28
CA ILE A 99 -1.92 6.25 -2.23
C ILE A 99 -2.71 5.58 -1.11
N SER A 100 -2.32 5.80 0.15
CA SER A 100 -3.01 5.26 1.33
C SER A 100 -3.95 6.29 1.91
N GLN A 101 -5.19 5.90 2.16
CA GLN A 101 -6.22 6.70 2.80
C GLN A 101 -6.76 5.93 4.03
N PRO A 102 -6.60 6.46 5.25
CA PRO A 102 -7.24 5.87 6.42
C PRO A 102 -8.75 6.07 6.33
N VAL A 103 -9.52 5.09 6.81
CA VAL A 103 -10.98 5.19 6.94
C VAL A 103 -11.42 4.60 8.28
N ARG A 104 -12.60 4.95 8.78
CA ARG A 104 -13.14 4.46 10.05
C ARG A 104 -13.77 3.08 9.92
N ASP A 105 -14.49 2.85 8.83
CA ASP A 105 -15.18 1.59 8.55
C ASP A 105 -15.02 1.18 7.08
N ILE A 106 -14.45 0.00 6.85
CA ILE A 106 -14.12 -0.43 5.49
C ILE A 106 -15.38 -0.71 4.65
N THR A 107 -16.47 -1.15 5.28
CA THR A 107 -17.71 -1.52 4.57
C THR A 107 -18.38 -0.26 4.00
N THR A 108 -18.52 0.76 4.85
CA THR A 108 -19.04 2.09 4.49
C THR A 108 -18.18 2.74 3.43
N ALA A 109 -16.85 2.68 3.60
CA ALA A 109 -15.93 3.24 2.63
C ALA A 109 -16.02 2.54 1.26
N VAL A 110 -16.09 1.20 1.22
CA VAL A 110 -16.21 0.45 -0.03
C VAL A 110 -17.50 0.81 -0.76
N GLU A 111 -18.62 0.90 -0.05
CA GLU A 111 -19.89 1.29 -0.63
C GLU A 111 -19.84 2.72 -1.19
N TRP A 112 -19.32 3.68 -0.43
CA TRP A 112 -19.28 5.07 -0.85
C TRP A 112 -18.29 5.30 -2.01
N TYR A 113 -17.03 4.88 -1.89
CA TYR A 113 -16.03 5.06 -2.95
C TYR A 113 -16.40 4.29 -4.23
N GLY A 114 -17.04 3.13 -4.10
CA GLY A 114 -17.45 2.31 -5.25
C GLY A 114 -18.74 2.78 -5.91
N LYS A 115 -19.80 3.08 -5.14
CA LYS A 115 -21.13 3.39 -5.69
C LYS A 115 -21.42 4.88 -5.80
N VAL A 116 -21.04 5.66 -4.78
CA VAL A 116 -21.30 7.11 -4.76
C VAL A 116 -20.26 7.81 -5.63
N LEU A 117 -18.97 7.64 -5.33
CA LEU A 117 -17.90 8.24 -6.12
C LEU A 117 -17.72 7.54 -7.48
N GLY A 118 -18.02 6.24 -7.56
CA GLY A 118 -18.03 5.49 -8.82
C GLY A 118 -16.67 4.92 -9.23
N LEU A 119 -15.73 4.79 -8.30
CA LEU A 119 -14.40 4.25 -8.61
C LEU A 119 -14.46 2.74 -8.87
N PRO A 120 -13.71 2.21 -9.85
CA PRO A 120 -13.57 0.77 -10.06
C PRO A 120 -12.96 0.09 -8.84
N HIS A 121 -13.76 -0.75 -8.17
CA HIS A 121 -13.29 -1.59 -7.08
C HIS A 121 -12.41 -2.72 -7.61
N LEU A 122 -11.25 -2.93 -6.99
CA LEU A 122 -10.32 -4.00 -7.36
C LEU A 122 -10.54 -5.23 -6.48
N TYR A 123 -10.42 -5.08 -5.16
CA TYR A 123 -10.66 -6.14 -4.18
C TYR A 123 -10.69 -5.56 -2.76
N THR A 124 -11.27 -6.34 -1.83
CA THR A 124 -11.30 -6.06 -0.39
C THR A 124 -10.80 -7.30 0.36
N PHE A 125 -10.03 -7.08 1.43
CA PHE A 125 -9.56 -8.14 2.32
C PHE A 125 -9.46 -7.61 3.76
N GLY A 126 -10.29 -8.16 4.66
CA GLY A 126 -10.39 -7.66 6.03
C GLY A 126 -10.72 -6.17 6.03
N ASP A 127 -9.95 -5.39 6.79
CA ASP A 127 -10.11 -3.95 6.96
C ASP A 127 -9.46 -3.11 5.84
N LEU A 128 -9.12 -3.74 4.70
CA LEU A 128 -8.40 -3.14 3.59
C LEU A 128 -9.22 -3.22 2.30
N ALA A 129 -9.25 -2.14 1.52
CA ALA A 129 -9.90 -2.11 0.20
C ALA A 129 -9.06 -1.34 -0.82
N PHE A 130 -9.21 -1.70 -2.09
CA PHE A 130 -8.41 -1.16 -3.17
C PHE A 130 -9.30 -0.74 -4.33
N PHE A 131 -9.04 0.46 -4.86
CA PHE A 131 -9.72 1.04 -6.02
C PHE A 131 -8.70 1.48 -7.08
N ASP A 132 -9.12 1.46 -8.34
CA ASP A 132 -8.35 2.06 -9.43
C ASP A 132 -8.75 3.52 -9.65
N CYS A 133 -7.76 4.41 -9.67
CA CYS A 133 -7.92 5.83 -9.97
C CYS A 133 -7.15 6.17 -11.25
N GLY A 134 -7.45 5.47 -12.35
CA GLY A 134 -6.78 5.69 -13.64
C GLY A 134 -5.32 5.22 -13.64
N GLY A 135 -5.05 4.05 -13.06
CA GLY A 135 -3.72 3.45 -12.97
C GLY A 135 -2.99 3.70 -11.64
N THR A 136 -3.42 4.70 -10.86
CA THR A 136 -2.98 4.86 -9.47
C THR A 136 -3.92 4.10 -8.55
N ARG A 137 -3.39 3.27 -7.64
CA ARG A 137 -4.24 2.55 -6.69
C ARG A 137 -4.58 3.40 -5.47
N LEU A 138 -5.86 3.56 -5.17
CA LEU A 138 -6.31 4.06 -3.88
C LEU A 138 -6.44 2.88 -2.91
N PHE A 139 -5.67 2.93 -1.82
CA PHE A 139 -5.65 1.93 -0.76
C PHE A 139 -6.36 2.50 0.47
N LEU A 140 -7.54 1.95 0.79
CA LEU A 140 -8.30 2.29 1.99
C LEU A 140 -7.92 1.34 3.13
N SER A 141 -7.67 1.88 4.33
CA SER A 141 -7.30 1.10 5.51
C SER A 141 -8.11 1.52 6.74
N ALA A 142 -8.86 0.58 7.33
CA ALA A 142 -9.61 0.76 8.58
C ALA A 142 -8.89 0.19 9.82
N THR A 143 -7.57 0.04 9.77
CA THR A 143 -6.80 -0.47 10.91
C THR A 143 -6.61 0.60 11.99
N GLU A 144 -6.54 0.19 13.26
CA GLU A 144 -6.27 1.10 14.39
C GLU A 144 -5.00 1.94 14.18
N GLU A 145 -3.95 1.34 13.62
CA GLU A 145 -2.68 2.01 13.33
C GLU A 145 -2.83 3.10 12.26
N SER A 146 -3.62 2.85 11.21
CA SER A 146 -3.88 3.85 10.17
C SER A 146 -4.76 4.99 10.68
N GLN A 147 -5.72 4.72 11.57
CA GLN A 147 -6.59 5.74 12.13
C GLN A 147 -5.87 6.64 13.15
N ALA A 148 -4.93 6.09 13.93
CA ALA A 148 -4.20 6.83 14.97
C ALA A 148 -3.25 7.90 14.43
N ASN A 149 -2.90 7.87 13.14
CA ASN A 149 -1.92 8.78 12.51
C ASN A 149 -2.52 9.56 11.31
N ALA A 150 -3.84 9.72 11.27
CA ALA A 150 -4.57 10.15 10.07
C ALA A 150 -4.68 11.68 9.93
N GLU A 151 -3.77 12.28 9.15
CA GLU A 151 -4.07 13.51 8.38
C GLU A 151 -3.82 13.19 6.89
N PRO A 152 -4.82 12.67 6.16
CA PRO A 152 -4.62 12.34 4.77
C PRO A 152 -4.46 13.59 3.90
N SER A 153 -3.72 13.45 2.81
CA SER A 153 -3.67 14.45 1.74
C SER A 153 -5.04 14.59 1.08
N VAL A 154 -5.34 15.80 0.60
CA VAL A 154 -6.51 16.03 -0.28
C VAL A 154 -6.28 15.34 -1.63
N LEU A 155 -7.26 14.56 -2.08
CA LEU A 155 -7.20 13.85 -3.36
C LEU A 155 -7.98 14.60 -4.43
N TYR A 156 -7.31 14.95 -5.53
CA TYR A 156 -7.90 15.68 -6.66
C TYR A 156 -8.12 14.71 -7.84
N PHE A 157 -9.38 14.50 -8.19
CA PHE A 157 -9.79 13.67 -9.31
C PHE A 157 -9.97 14.53 -10.55
N ARG A 158 -9.23 14.21 -11.61
CA ARG A 158 -9.39 14.88 -12.90
C ARG A 158 -10.67 14.42 -13.57
N VAL A 159 -11.44 15.38 -14.10
CA VAL A 159 -12.64 15.13 -14.91
C VAL A 159 -12.58 15.97 -16.19
N ASP A 160 -13.21 15.47 -17.25
CA ASP A 160 -13.19 16.16 -18.56
C ASP A 160 -14.09 17.41 -18.55
N ASP A 161 -15.27 17.30 -17.95
CA ASP A 161 -16.23 18.39 -17.76
C ASP A 161 -16.64 18.47 -16.28
N ILE A 162 -16.21 19.53 -15.62
CA ILE A 162 -16.44 19.72 -14.19
C ILE A 162 -17.90 20.03 -13.85
N GLN A 163 -18.67 20.64 -14.76
CA GLN A 163 -20.08 20.94 -14.51
C GLN A 163 -20.91 19.64 -14.58
N THR A 164 -20.69 18.85 -15.64
CA THR A 164 -21.34 17.55 -15.79
C THR A 164 -20.98 16.60 -14.65
N ALA A 165 -19.69 16.54 -14.25
CA ALA A 165 -19.25 15.70 -13.14
C ALA A 165 -19.84 16.13 -11.80
N TYR A 166 -19.94 17.44 -11.55
CA TYR A 166 -20.55 17.99 -10.34
C TYR A 166 -22.03 17.60 -10.22
N ASP A 167 -22.82 17.79 -11.28
CA ASP A 167 -24.25 17.46 -11.27
C ASP A 167 -24.49 15.95 -11.07
N ASP A 168 -23.72 15.11 -11.76
CA ASP A 168 -23.83 13.66 -11.64
C ASP A 168 -23.42 13.15 -10.24
N LEU A 169 -22.31 13.65 -9.68
CA LEU A 169 -21.90 13.28 -8.32
C LEU A 169 -22.91 13.74 -7.26
N ARG A 170 -23.50 14.93 -7.42
CA ARG A 170 -24.58 15.39 -6.54
C ARG A 170 -25.83 14.51 -6.64
N ALA A 171 -26.21 14.10 -7.85
CA ALA A 171 -27.32 13.16 -8.05
C ALA A 171 -27.06 11.79 -7.39
N ARG A 172 -25.79 11.38 -7.29
CA ARG A 172 -25.35 10.16 -6.58
C ARG A 172 -25.22 10.32 -5.06
N GLY A 173 -25.42 11.52 -4.52
CA GLY A 173 -25.42 11.80 -3.08
C GLY A 173 -24.13 12.43 -2.53
N VAL A 174 -23.23 12.94 -3.38
CA VAL A 174 -22.09 13.76 -2.93
C VAL A 174 -22.59 15.14 -2.50
N GLU A 175 -22.20 15.57 -1.31
CA GLU A 175 -22.44 16.92 -0.80
C GLU A 175 -21.19 17.77 -0.99
N PHE A 176 -21.23 18.70 -1.94
CA PHE A 176 -20.13 19.63 -2.19
C PHE A 176 -20.15 20.83 -1.24
N GLU A 177 -18.97 21.28 -0.83
CA GLU A 177 -18.79 22.51 -0.04
C GLU A 177 -19.04 23.77 -0.86
N ASN A 178 -18.76 23.70 -2.17
CA ASN A 178 -18.91 24.81 -3.11
C ASN A 178 -19.22 24.29 -4.52
N ALA A 179 -19.86 25.14 -5.32
CA ALA A 179 -20.03 24.89 -6.75
C ALA A 179 -18.67 24.98 -7.48
N PRO A 180 -18.52 24.33 -8.65
CA PRO A 180 -17.31 24.45 -9.45
C PRO A 180 -17.03 25.92 -9.79
N HIS A 181 -15.80 26.37 -9.52
CA HIS A 181 -15.39 27.74 -9.79
C HIS A 181 -13.95 27.82 -10.29
N LEU A 182 -13.67 28.90 -11.01
CA LEU A 182 -12.34 29.21 -11.53
C LEU A 182 -11.39 29.51 -10.37
N ILE A 183 -10.35 28.69 -10.24
CA ILE A 183 -9.28 28.87 -9.25
C ILE A 183 -8.18 29.76 -9.83
N HIS A 184 -7.80 29.51 -11.08
CA HIS A 184 -6.71 30.24 -11.72
C HIS A 184 -6.85 30.27 -13.24
N LYS A 185 -6.39 31.35 -13.87
CA LYS A 185 -6.21 31.44 -15.32
C LYS A 185 -4.74 31.65 -15.64
N HIS A 186 -4.14 30.67 -16.29
CA HIS A 186 -2.73 30.69 -16.68
C HIS A 186 -2.47 31.72 -17.78
N GLU A 187 -1.21 32.15 -17.93
CA GLU A 187 -0.80 33.05 -19.03
C GLU A 187 -1.10 32.48 -20.42
N SER A 188 -1.11 31.14 -20.55
CA SER A 188 -1.49 30.43 -21.78
C SER A 188 -2.98 30.53 -22.11
N GLY A 189 -3.80 31.08 -21.22
CA GLY A 189 -5.25 31.14 -21.34
C GLY A 189 -5.99 29.91 -20.80
N VAL A 190 -5.26 28.87 -20.37
CA VAL A 190 -5.87 27.68 -19.72
C VAL A 190 -6.48 28.08 -18.38
N GLU A 191 -7.67 27.56 -18.09
CA GLU A 191 -8.41 27.79 -16.86
C GLU A 191 -8.39 26.55 -15.97
N GLU A 192 -8.06 26.74 -14.69
CA GLU A 192 -8.07 25.71 -13.66
C GLU A 192 -9.36 25.83 -12.83
N TRP A 193 -10.18 24.79 -12.84
CA TRP A 193 -11.47 24.73 -12.14
C TRP A 193 -11.47 23.64 -11.09
N MET A 194 -12.07 23.89 -9.92
CA MET A 194 -12.18 22.91 -8.84
C MET A 194 -13.53 22.99 -8.11
N ALA A 195 -13.91 21.88 -7.49
CA ALA A 195 -14.98 21.78 -6.50
C ALA A 195 -14.62 20.74 -5.43
N PHE A 196 -14.88 21.05 -4.16
CA PHE A 196 -14.44 20.24 -3.01
C PHE A 196 -15.62 19.59 -2.29
N PHE A 197 -15.41 18.39 -1.76
CA PHE A 197 -16.41 17.61 -1.03
C PHE A 197 -15.73 16.62 -0.07
N PRO A 198 -16.29 16.37 1.13
CA PRO A 198 -15.77 15.36 2.04
C PRO A 198 -16.19 13.94 1.63
N ASP A 199 -15.38 12.96 1.99
CA ASP A 199 -15.77 11.55 2.07
C ASP A 199 -16.61 11.28 3.36
N PRO A 200 -17.10 10.04 3.59
CA PRO A 200 -17.88 9.70 4.81
C PRO A 200 -17.15 9.93 6.13
N ASP A 201 -15.82 10.03 6.10
CA ASP A 201 -14.96 10.25 7.26
C ASP A 201 -14.51 11.71 7.40
N GLY A 202 -14.98 12.58 6.51
CA GLY A 202 -14.64 14.00 6.51
C GLY A 202 -13.33 14.33 5.82
N HIS A 203 -12.69 13.35 5.15
CA HIS A 203 -11.49 13.64 4.37
C HIS A 203 -11.85 14.39 3.11
N LEU A 204 -11.19 15.52 2.90
CA LEU A 204 -11.48 16.38 1.77
C LEU A 204 -10.99 15.75 0.46
N LEU A 205 -11.89 15.65 -0.51
CA LEU A 205 -11.64 15.26 -1.89
C LEU A 205 -12.04 16.43 -2.80
N ALA A 206 -11.57 16.41 -4.06
CA ALA A 206 -11.91 17.40 -5.04
C ALA A 206 -12.06 16.79 -6.44
N ILE A 207 -12.92 17.37 -7.26
CA ILE A 207 -12.82 17.23 -8.72
C ILE A 207 -12.12 18.46 -9.29
N MET A 208 -11.32 18.25 -10.33
CA MET A 208 -10.61 19.32 -11.04
C MET A 208 -10.70 19.15 -12.56
N ALA A 209 -10.73 20.27 -13.28
CA ALA A 209 -10.65 20.29 -14.73
C ALA A 209 -9.75 21.43 -15.21
N GLN A 210 -8.99 21.17 -16.27
CA GLN A 210 -8.23 22.19 -17.00
C GLN A 210 -8.92 22.44 -18.33
N VAL A 211 -9.46 23.64 -18.51
CA VAL A 211 -10.20 24.05 -19.71
C VAL A 211 -9.27 24.88 -20.59
N PRO A 212 -8.96 24.45 -21.83
CA PRO A 212 -8.13 25.24 -22.73
C PRO A 212 -8.86 26.51 -23.20
N PRO A 213 -8.13 27.55 -23.61
CA PRO A 213 -8.75 28.73 -24.22
C PRO A 213 -9.49 28.36 -25.51
N ALA A 214 -10.54 29.12 -25.82
CA ALA A 214 -11.30 28.99 -27.08
C ALA A 214 -10.48 29.40 -28.31
#